data_AF-A0A3D4CHZ2-F1
#
_entry.id   AF-A0A3D4CHZ2-F1
#
_cell.length_a   1.000
_cell.length_b   1.000
_cell.length_c   1.000
_cell.angle_alpha   90.00
_cell.angle_beta   90.00
_cell.angle_gamma   90.00
#
_symmetry.space_group_name_H-M   'P 1'
#
loop_
_entity.id
_entity.type
_entity.pdbx_description
1 polymer ?
#
loop_
_entity_poly.entity_id
_entity_poly.type
_entity_poly.pdbx_seq_one_letter_code
_entity_poly.pdbx_strand_id
1 'polypeptide(L)'
;MRILKLYFLIIIYLFLANNNSILAQGSDCTSPDPFCSGSTTTFPAGVNNGDAMTTAPTNNYGCLGSAPNPAWYFFQIDQPGNLTIDMSNSNNVDIDFILWGPYPDYNTAVNSCGNLGAAGSGTSPNSVIDCSYSASA
;
A
#
# COMPACT_ATOMS: atom_id res chain seq x y z
N MET A 1 19.34 22.97 42.29
CA MET A 1 18.77 23.57 41.06
C MET A 1 19.56 23.25 39.77
N ARG A 2 20.90 23.20 39.80
CA ARG A 2 21.73 22.83 38.63
C ARG A 2 21.58 21.36 38.18
N ILE A 3 21.51 20.43 39.14
CA ILE A 3 21.37 18.98 38.87
C ILE A 3 20.00 18.64 38.27
N LEU A 4 18.92 19.30 38.73
CA LEU A 4 17.57 19.10 38.20
C LEU A 4 17.43 19.56 36.73
N LYS A 5 18.13 20.65 36.35
CA LYS A 5 18.21 21.11 34.96
C LYS A 5 18.93 20.11 34.06
N LEU A 6 19.92 19.39 34.59
CA LEU A 6 20.67 18.37 33.82
C LEU A 6 19.79 17.15 33.53
N TYR A 7 19.04 16.64 34.51
CA TYR A 7 18.08 15.55 34.29
C TYR A 7 16.98 15.93 33.29
N PHE A 8 16.49 17.17 33.36
CA PHE A 8 15.51 17.68 32.42
C PHE A 8 16.03 17.71 30.97
N LEU A 9 17.29 18.13 30.78
CA LEU A 9 17.93 18.13 29.46
C LEU A 9 18.20 16.71 28.92
N ILE A 10 18.56 15.76 29.78
CA ILE A 10 18.76 14.35 29.40
C ILE A 10 17.44 13.69 28.98
N ILE A 11 16.34 13.96 29.68
CA ILE A 11 15.01 13.43 29.32
C ILE A 11 14.54 13.99 27.98
N ILE A 12 14.75 15.28 27.70
CA ILE A 12 14.43 15.90 26.41
C ILE A 12 15.25 15.27 25.27
N TYR A 13 16.55 15.04 25.50
CA TYR A 13 17.41 14.40 24.50
C TYR A 13 16.97 12.96 24.19
N LEU A 14 16.61 12.18 25.23
CA LEU A 14 16.09 10.82 25.07
C LEU A 14 14.74 10.78 24.35
N PHE A 15 13.88 11.80 24.51
CA PHE A 15 12.61 11.91 23.80
C PHE A 15 12.81 12.25 22.30
N LEU A 16 13.78 13.11 21.98
CA LEU A 16 14.10 13.54 20.62
C LEU A 16 14.97 12.56 19.81
N ALA A 17 15.58 11.56 20.46
CA ALA A 17 16.42 10.55 19.79
C ALA A 17 15.63 9.46 19.04
N ASN A 18 14.29 9.49 19.09
CA ASN A 18 13.44 8.52 18.39
C ASN A 18 13.28 8.92 16.92
N ASN A 19 14.06 8.29 16.04
CA ASN A 19 13.86 8.36 14.59
C ASN A 19 12.72 7.42 14.18
N ASN A 20 11.47 7.83 14.40
CA ASN A 20 10.34 7.12 13.82
C ASN A 20 10.23 7.51 12.34
N SER A 21 10.55 6.58 11.44
CA SER A 21 10.24 6.74 10.02
C SER A 21 8.73 6.66 9.85
N ILE A 22 8.10 7.80 9.57
CA ILE A 22 6.69 7.84 9.21
C ILE A 22 6.61 7.43 7.74
N LEU A 23 6.16 6.20 7.48
CA LEU A 23 5.74 5.82 6.14
C LEU A 23 4.41 6.53 5.87
N ALA A 24 4.31 7.22 4.74
CA ALA A 24 3.09 7.91 4.31
C ALA A 24 2.35 7.14 3.20
N GLN A 25 2.65 5.84 3.12
CA GLN A 25 2.03 4.83 2.28
C GLN A 25 1.68 3.62 3.15
N GLY A 26 0.63 2.88 2.77
CA GLY A 26 0.25 1.65 3.45
C GLY A 26 1.41 0.65 3.46
N SER A 27 1.79 0.17 4.64
CA SER A 27 3.00 -0.64 4.85
C SER A 27 2.89 -2.03 4.24
N ASP A 28 1.69 -2.59 4.24
CA ASP A 28 1.38 -3.95 3.81
C ASP A 28 -0.13 -4.08 3.51
N CYS A 29 -0.56 -5.26 3.06
CA CYS A 29 -1.98 -5.49 2.75
C CYS A 29 -2.92 -5.51 3.96
N THR A 30 -2.42 -5.60 5.19
CA THR A 30 -3.25 -5.51 6.40
C THR A 30 -3.51 -4.06 6.82
N SER A 31 -2.62 -3.14 6.43
CA SER A 31 -2.71 -1.71 6.71
C SER A 31 -2.52 -0.85 5.45
N PRO A 32 -3.41 -0.97 4.44
CA PRO A 32 -3.36 -0.14 3.24
C PRO A 32 -3.89 1.28 3.52
N ASP A 33 -3.36 2.26 2.78
CA ASP A 33 -3.81 3.66 2.89
C ASP A 33 -5.06 3.95 2.04
N PRO A 34 -5.99 4.79 2.52
CA PRO A 34 -7.21 5.12 1.79
C PRO A 34 -6.95 6.12 0.66
N PHE A 35 -7.69 5.97 -0.44
CA PHE A 35 -7.91 7.05 -1.40
C PHE A 35 -9.37 7.07 -1.89
N CYS A 36 -9.77 8.20 -2.47
CA CYS A 36 -11.14 8.42 -2.93
C CYS A 36 -11.17 8.62 -4.45
N SER A 37 -12.27 8.19 -5.08
CA SER A 37 -12.55 8.51 -6.48
C SER A 37 -12.90 10.00 -6.64
N GLY A 38 -12.72 10.53 -7.85
CA GLY A 38 -13.09 11.91 -8.20
C GLY A 38 -12.12 13.00 -7.74
N SER A 39 -11.01 12.65 -7.09
CA SER A 39 -9.92 13.57 -6.77
C SER A 39 -8.57 12.95 -7.11
N THR A 40 -7.67 13.72 -7.69
CA THR A 40 -6.27 13.30 -7.85
C THR A 40 -5.62 13.26 -6.47
N THR A 41 -5.00 12.12 -6.15
CA THR A 41 -4.25 11.96 -4.90
C THR A 41 -2.80 11.63 -5.23
N THR A 42 -1.86 12.18 -4.44
CA THR A 42 -0.43 11.92 -4.58
C THR A 42 0.05 11.15 -3.36
N PHE A 43 0.80 10.09 -3.59
CA PHE A 43 1.39 9.26 -2.56
C PHE A 43 2.89 9.15 -2.77
N PRO A 44 3.68 8.96 -1.69
CA PRO A 44 5.07 8.60 -1.84
C PRO A 44 5.17 7.21 -2.48
N ALA A 45 6.12 7.06 -3.42
CA ALA A 45 6.47 5.74 -3.91
C ALA A 45 7.05 4.89 -2.75
N GLY A 46 6.82 3.57 -2.80
CA GLY A 46 7.52 2.66 -1.91
C GLY A 46 9.03 2.77 -2.13
N VAL A 47 9.82 2.77 -1.05
CA VAL A 47 11.28 2.79 -1.12
C VAL A 47 11.82 1.91 -0.02
N ASN A 48 12.67 0.95 -0.37
CA ASN A 48 13.24 -0.04 0.56
C ASN A 48 12.18 -0.90 1.28
N ASN A 49 11.03 -1.15 0.66
CA ASN A 49 9.95 -1.96 1.23
C ASN A 49 10.09 -3.47 0.94
N GLY A 50 11.20 -3.89 0.30
CA GLY A 50 11.40 -5.27 -0.13
C GLY A 50 10.52 -5.65 -1.33
N ASP A 51 10.31 -6.95 -1.56
CA ASP A 51 9.42 -7.46 -2.60
C ASP A 51 8.18 -8.10 -1.97
N ALA A 52 6.99 -7.65 -2.37
CA ALA A 52 5.72 -8.15 -1.86
C ALA A 52 5.55 -9.67 -2.08
N MET A 53 6.05 -10.21 -3.20
CA MET A 53 5.98 -11.65 -3.48
C MET A 53 6.85 -12.46 -2.53
N THR A 54 7.81 -11.83 -1.86
CA THR A 54 8.62 -12.47 -0.81
C THR A 54 7.98 -12.29 0.57
N THR A 55 7.46 -11.10 0.88
CA THR A 55 6.91 -10.79 2.22
C THR A 55 5.48 -11.26 2.42
N ALA A 56 4.69 -11.38 1.36
CA ALA A 56 3.32 -11.89 1.35
C ALA A 56 3.11 -12.88 0.18
N PRO A 57 3.79 -14.05 0.19
CA PRO A 57 3.91 -14.94 -0.97
C PRO A 57 2.61 -15.67 -1.37
N THR A 58 1.61 -15.70 -0.50
CA THR A 58 0.38 -16.48 -0.72
C THR A 58 -0.73 -15.71 -1.42
N ASN A 59 -0.56 -14.40 -1.64
CA ASN A 59 -1.47 -13.63 -2.48
C ASN A 59 -1.32 -14.03 -3.95
N ASN A 60 -2.40 -13.93 -4.71
CA ASN A 60 -2.37 -14.06 -6.16
C ASN A 60 -1.95 -12.72 -6.79
N TYR A 61 -0.69 -12.61 -7.20
CA TYR A 61 -0.16 -11.40 -7.86
C TYR A 61 -0.51 -11.27 -9.35
N GLY A 62 -1.42 -12.10 -9.87
CA GLY A 62 -1.96 -11.99 -11.21
C GLY A 62 -0.86 -12.03 -12.29
N CYS A 63 -0.73 -10.94 -13.04
CA CYS A 63 0.27 -10.82 -14.11
C CYS A 63 1.62 -10.25 -13.67
N LEU A 64 1.78 -9.83 -12.41
CA LEU A 64 3.04 -9.28 -11.94
C LEU A 64 4.14 -10.36 -11.95
N GLY A 65 5.28 -10.05 -12.58
CA GLY A 65 6.47 -10.90 -12.54
C GLY A 65 7.38 -10.64 -11.32
N SER A 66 7.29 -9.45 -10.74
CA SER A 66 7.91 -9.06 -9.46
C SER A 66 7.07 -7.95 -8.82
N ALA A 67 7.24 -7.70 -7.52
CA ALA A 67 6.54 -6.60 -6.83
C ALA A 67 7.47 -5.85 -5.86
N PRO A 68 8.57 -5.26 -6.35
CA PRO A 68 9.54 -4.53 -5.52
C PRO A 68 8.96 -3.20 -5.03
N ASN A 69 9.41 -2.79 -3.84
CA ASN A 69 9.04 -1.54 -3.20
C ASN A 69 7.53 -1.26 -3.21
N PRO A 70 6.68 -2.20 -2.73
CA PRO A 70 5.25 -2.06 -2.83
C PRO A 70 4.73 -0.88 -1.99
N ALA A 71 3.61 -0.33 -2.43
CA ALA A 71 2.77 0.58 -1.65
C ALA A 71 1.31 0.09 -1.77
N TRP A 72 0.62 0.01 -0.63
CA TRP A 72 -0.70 -0.62 -0.55
C TRP A 72 -1.78 0.42 -0.33
N TYR A 73 -2.81 0.39 -1.16
CA TYR A 73 -3.92 1.32 -1.12
C TYR A 73 -5.27 0.61 -1.19
N PHE A 74 -6.31 1.26 -0.68
CA PHE A 74 -7.68 0.84 -0.88
C PHE A 74 -8.58 2.04 -1.18
N PHE A 75 -9.70 1.77 -1.84
CA PHE A 75 -10.76 2.73 -2.06
C PHE A 75 -12.11 2.03 -1.90
N GLN A 76 -13.12 2.80 -1.52
CA GLN A 76 -14.49 2.31 -1.39
C GLN A 76 -15.37 2.98 -2.44
N ILE A 77 -16.22 2.19 -3.07
CA ILE A 77 -17.15 2.65 -4.09
C ILE A 77 -18.56 2.58 -3.51
N ASP A 78 -19.22 3.73 -3.41
CA ASP A 78 -20.61 3.84 -2.97
C ASP A 78 -21.58 3.49 -4.11
N GLN A 79 -21.33 4.02 -5.32
CA GLN A 79 -22.16 3.79 -6.50
C GLN A 79 -21.45 2.90 -7.51
N PRO A 80 -21.98 1.72 -7.87
CA PRO A 80 -21.33 0.82 -8.80
C PRO A 80 -21.25 1.44 -10.20
N GLY A 81 -20.12 1.25 -10.87
CA GLY A 81 -19.88 1.77 -12.19
C GLY A 81 -18.47 1.44 -12.68
N ASN A 82 -18.17 1.88 -13.89
CA ASN A 82 -16.83 1.74 -14.45
C ASN A 82 -15.87 2.68 -13.74
N LEU A 83 -14.66 2.20 -13.50
CA LEU A 83 -13.57 2.98 -12.94
C LEU A 83 -12.49 3.16 -13.99
N THR A 84 -11.93 4.36 -14.06
CA THR A 84 -10.72 4.66 -14.81
C THR A 84 -9.73 5.24 -13.81
N ILE A 85 -8.56 4.63 -13.71
CA ILE A 85 -7.49 5.03 -12.81
C ILE A 85 -6.29 5.41 -13.67
N ASP A 86 -5.98 6.69 -13.70
CA ASP A 86 -4.77 7.20 -14.34
C ASP A 86 -3.65 7.31 -13.30
N MET A 87 -2.54 6.63 -13.54
CA MET A 87 -1.37 6.62 -12.64
C MET A 87 -0.17 7.25 -13.32
N SER A 88 0.55 8.09 -12.57
CA SER A 88 1.81 8.69 -13.02
C SER A 88 2.69 8.98 -11.80
N ASN A 89 3.99 9.13 -12.04
CA ASN A 89 4.94 9.53 -11.01
C ASN A 89 5.84 10.67 -11.54
N SER A 90 6.41 11.44 -10.61
CA SER A 90 7.27 12.59 -10.93
C SER A 90 8.61 12.21 -11.55
N ASN A 91 9.01 10.93 -11.47
CA ASN A 91 10.29 10.43 -11.96
C ASN A 91 10.18 9.81 -13.35
N ASN A 92 8.98 9.76 -13.93
CA ASN A 92 8.69 9.22 -15.25
C ASN A 92 9.20 7.78 -15.47
N VAL A 93 9.22 6.99 -14.39
CA VAL A 93 9.56 5.56 -14.38
C VAL A 93 8.30 4.70 -14.51
N ASP A 94 8.47 3.42 -14.82
CA ASP A 94 7.35 2.49 -14.91
C ASP A 94 6.56 2.35 -13.59
N ILE A 95 5.26 2.07 -13.70
CA ILE A 95 4.38 1.77 -12.57
C ILE A 95 3.66 0.46 -12.87
N ASP A 96 4.09 -0.59 -12.19
CA ASP A 96 3.35 -1.85 -12.13
C ASP A 96 2.24 -1.77 -11.09
N PHE A 97 1.10 -2.40 -11.37
CA PHE A 97 0.01 -2.47 -10.41
C PHE A 97 -0.78 -3.77 -10.50
N ILE A 98 -1.48 -4.05 -9.42
CA ILE A 98 -2.53 -5.05 -9.35
C ILE A 98 -3.65 -4.57 -8.45
N LEU A 99 -4.88 -4.89 -8.84
CA LEU A 99 -6.09 -4.55 -8.11
C LEU A 99 -6.84 -5.82 -7.74
N TRP A 100 -7.17 -5.98 -6.46
CA TRP A 100 -7.98 -7.08 -5.95
C TRP A 100 -9.33 -6.60 -5.47
N GLY A 101 -10.35 -7.45 -5.64
CA GLY A 101 -11.71 -7.18 -5.19
C GLY A 101 -12.76 -7.85 -6.06
N PRO A 102 -14.00 -7.32 -6.08
CA PRO A 102 -14.50 -6.41 -5.05
C PRO A 102 -14.52 -7.10 -3.68
N TYR A 103 -14.52 -6.32 -2.62
CA TYR A 103 -14.78 -6.79 -1.26
C TYR A 103 -16.05 -6.12 -0.75
N PRO A 104 -16.87 -6.81 0.08
CA PRO A 104 -18.09 -6.23 0.62
C PRO A 104 -17.81 -5.05 1.56
N ASP A 105 -16.66 -5.05 2.22
CA ASP A 105 -16.21 -3.99 3.12
C ASP A 105 -14.67 -4.02 3.27
N TYR A 106 -14.13 -2.94 3.85
CA TYR A 106 -12.70 -2.80 4.14
C TYR A 106 -12.16 -3.95 5.01
N ASN A 107 -12.93 -4.38 6.01
CA ASN A 107 -12.48 -5.41 6.95
C ASN A 107 -12.30 -6.75 6.24
N THR A 108 -13.18 -7.09 5.29
CA THR A 108 -13.05 -8.28 4.46
C THR A 108 -11.83 -8.20 3.53
N ALA A 109 -11.54 -7.01 2.99
CA ALA A 109 -10.37 -6.78 2.15
C ALA A 109 -9.06 -7.05 2.93
N VAL A 110 -8.87 -6.40 4.08
CA VAL A 110 -7.64 -6.57 4.87
C VAL A 110 -7.51 -7.97 5.48
N ASN A 111 -8.62 -8.60 5.87
CA ASN A 111 -8.62 -9.99 6.34
C ASN A 111 -8.36 -11.00 5.21
N SER A 112 -8.42 -10.57 3.95
CA SER A 112 -8.03 -11.39 2.79
C SER A 112 -6.53 -11.29 2.49
N CYS A 113 -5.77 -10.45 3.20
CA CYS A 113 -4.31 -10.41 3.09
C CYS A 113 -3.71 -11.79 3.38
N GLY A 114 -2.87 -12.28 2.48
CA GLY A 114 -2.38 -13.66 2.46
C GLY A 114 -3.25 -14.62 1.63
N ASN A 115 -4.36 -14.14 1.06
CA ASN A 115 -5.26 -14.88 0.17
C ASN A 115 -5.95 -13.94 -0.84
N LEU A 116 -5.33 -12.79 -1.17
CA LEU A 116 -5.89 -11.84 -2.13
C LEU A 116 -5.96 -12.48 -3.51
N GLY A 117 -7.05 -12.25 -4.24
CA GLY A 117 -7.23 -12.77 -5.60
C GLY A 117 -7.46 -14.28 -5.69
N ALA A 118 -7.87 -14.93 -4.60
CA ALA A 118 -8.08 -16.38 -4.55
C ALA A 118 -9.21 -16.87 -5.47
N ALA A 119 -10.12 -16.00 -5.90
CA ALA A 119 -11.16 -16.34 -6.87
C ALA A 119 -10.67 -16.32 -8.33
N GLY A 120 -9.36 -16.12 -8.56
CA GLY A 120 -8.80 -15.96 -9.91
C GLY A 120 -9.11 -14.58 -10.49
N SER A 121 -8.93 -14.42 -11.80
CA SER A 121 -9.24 -13.15 -12.49
C SER A 121 -10.72 -13.05 -12.84
N GLY A 122 -11.32 -11.87 -12.65
CA GLY A 122 -12.74 -11.65 -12.94
C GLY A 122 -13.37 -10.60 -12.04
N THR A 123 -14.69 -10.67 -11.86
CA THR A 123 -15.47 -9.71 -11.05
C THR A 123 -16.13 -10.34 -9.82
N SER A 124 -15.85 -11.62 -9.54
CA SER A 124 -16.28 -12.29 -8.32
C SER A 124 -15.56 -11.70 -7.11
N PRO A 125 -16.15 -11.77 -5.89
CA PRO A 125 -15.45 -11.30 -4.70
C PRO A 125 -14.09 -11.96 -4.51
N ASN A 126 -13.10 -11.17 -4.07
CA ASN A 126 -11.70 -11.61 -3.92
C ASN A 126 -11.06 -12.13 -5.23
N SER A 127 -11.38 -11.51 -6.36
CA SER A 127 -10.73 -11.74 -7.66
C SER A 127 -9.58 -10.76 -7.90
N VAL A 128 -8.69 -11.10 -8.83
CA VAL A 128 -7.82 -10.13 -9.51
C VAL A 128 -8.69 -9.38 -10.51
N ILE A 129 -8.94 -8.10 -10.25
CA ILE A 129 -9.80 -7.25 -11.09
C ILE A 129 -9.04 -6.75 -12.31
N ASP A 130 -7.84 -6.26 -12.08
CA ASP A 130 -6.98 -5.72 -13.12
C ASP A 130 -5.52 -5.80 -12.67
N CYS A 131 -4.60 -5.87 -13.64
CA CYS A 131 -3.19 -5.81 -13.37
C CYS A 131 -2.44 -5.33 -14.61
N SER A 132 -1.35 -4.59 -14.39
CA SER A 132 -0.42 -4.22 -15.44
C SER A 132 0.98 -4.49 -14.94
N TYR A 133 1.75 -5.14 -15.81
CA TYR A 133 3.15 -5.45 -15.56
C TYR A 133 3.96 -5.15 -16.82
N SER A 134 5.07 -4.44 -16.64
CA SER A 134 6.09 -4.27 -17.65
C SER A 134 7.43 -4.73 -17.08
N ALA A 135 8.18 -5.51 -17.86
CA ALA A 135 9.52 -5.92 -17.46
C ALA A 135 10.57 -4.79 -17.59
N SER A 136 10.13 -3.59 -17.93
CA SER A 136 10.93 -2.41 -18.27
C SER A 136 10.65 -1.29 -17.27
N ALA A 137 11.58 -1.06 -16.35
CA ALA A 137 11.52 0.06 -15.38
C ALA A 137 11.80 1.43 -16.02
#